data_AF-A0A2C5Y0J6-F1
#
_entry.id   AF-A0A2C5Y0J6-F1
#
_cell.length_a   1.000
_cell.length_b   1.000
_cell.length_c   1.000
_cell.angle_alpha   90.00
_cell.angle_beta   90.00
_cell.angle_gamma   90.00
#
_symmetry.space_group_name_H-M   'P 1'
#
loop_
_entity.id
_entity.type
_entity.pdbx_description
1 polymer ?
#
loop_
_entity_poly.entity_id
_entity_poly.type
_entity_poly.pdbx_seq_one_letter_code
_entity_poly.pdbx_strand_id
1 'polypeptide(L)'
;MTRPAVLEEDEMTQQNLRGMALWASVYDNLEEKLREKLKQAHPDLPFHIIGSHYAALLSDPEAGGRQGQVARTGKVLTEVMAVASLRALDGAGPQMLSHVYGLQRAWEDRTWKEGWVGDEVVAKWLTDDEGCEWVLGQVDEIVKVFKSK
;
A
#
# COMPACT_ATOMS: atom_id res chain seq x y z
N MET A 1 27.80 -6.00 -22.16
CA MET A 1 27.59 -5.97 -20.71
C MET A 1 27.40 -4.52 -20.28
N THR A 2 26.17 -4.11 -19.99
CA THR A 2 25.90 -2.83 -19.34
C THR A 2 26.39 -2.92 -17.89
N ARG A 3 27.23 -1.96 -17.48
CA ARG A 3 27.65 -1.80 -16.08
C ARG A 3 26.39 -1.70 -15.21
N PRO A 4 26.28 -2.43 -14.09
CA PRO A 4 25.15 -2.27 -13.18
C PRO A 4 25.06 -0.79 -12.79
N ALA A 5 23.86 -0.23 -12.84
CA ALA A 5 23.62 1.11 -12.35
C ALA A 5 24.07 1.15 -10.88
N VAL A 6 24.94 2.09 -10.54
CA VAL A 6 25.26 2.38 -9.15
C VAL A 6 24.02 3.06 -8.59
N LEU A 7 23.50 2.57 -7.46
CA LEU A 7 22.46 3.26 -6.73
C LEU A 7 23.11 4.45 -6.04
N GLU A 8 22.69 5.66 -6.42
CA GLU A 8 23.24 6.87 -5.80
C GLU A 8 22.60 7.09 -4.43
N GLU A 9 23.36 7.63 -3.47
CA GLU A 9 22.90 7.84 -2.09
C GLU A 9 21.64 8.72 -2.02
N ASP A 10 21.57 9.74 -2.88
CA ASP A 10 20.40 10.61 -3.02
C ASP A 10 19.16 9.84 -3.49
N GLU A 11 19.30 8.90 -4.43
CA GLU A 11 18.19 8.08 -4.94
C GLU A 11 17.61 7.18 -3.83
N MET A 12 18.49 6.55 -3.05
CA MET A 12 18.11 5.74 -1.89
C MET A 12 17.40 6.58 -0.81
N THR A 13 17.88 7.80 -0.59
CA THR A 13 17.28 8.74 0.37
C THR A 13 15.88 9.14 -0.07
N GLN A 14 15.69 9.53 -1.34
CA GLN A 14 14.37 9.86 -1.87
C GLN A 14 13.40 8.68 -1.82
N GLN A 15 13.89 7.47 -2.14
CA GLN A 15 13.08 6.25 -2.01
C GLN A 15 12.58 6.03 -0.58
N ASN A 16 13.47 6.16 0.42
CA ASN A 16 13.10 6.02 1.82
C ASN A 16 12.08 7.08 2.25
N LEU A 17 12.23 8.33 1.81
CA LEU A 17 11.27 9.40 2.11
C LEU A 17 9.87 9.08 1.55
N ARG A 18 9.77 8.53 0.33
CA ARG A 18 8.48 8.10 -0.24
C ARG A 18 7.87 6.94 0.54
N GLY A 19 8.67 5.98 0.98
CA GLY A 19 8.19 4.88 1.82
C GLY A 19 7.68 5.35 3.18
N MET A 20 8.38 6.29 3.82
CA MET A 20 7.93 6.92 5.07
C MET A 20 6.61 7.67 4.87
N ALA A 21 6.48 8.42 3.78
CA ALA A 21 5.25 9.14 3.44
C ALA A 21 4.08 8.17 3.20
N LEU A 22 4.30 7.06 2.48
CA LEU A 22 3.29 6.03 2.28
C LEU A 22 2.89 5.39 3.62
N TRP A 23 3.86 4.98 4.45
CA TRP A 23 3.60 4.41 5.78
C TRP A 23 2.75 5.34 6.64
N ALA A 24 3.11 6.62 6.71
CA ALA A 24 2.34 7.64 7.43
C ALA A 24 0.93 7.79 6.84
N SER A 25 0.79 7.78 5.52
CA SER A 25 -0.53 7.87 4.87
C SER A 25 -1.43 6.66 5.12
N VAL A 26 -0.88 5.51 5.52
CA VAL A 26 -1.66 4.30 5.85
C VAL A 26 -2.05 4.34 7.33
N TYR A 27 -1.07 4.54 8.22
CA TYR A 27 -1.29 4.38 9.65
C TYR A 27 -1.54 5.67 10.43
N ASP A 28 -1.26 6.84 9.86
CA ASP A 28 -1.52 8.17 10.42
C ASP A 28 -1.15 8.23 11.91
N ASN A 29 -2.10 8.54 12.81
CA ASN A 29 -1.87 8.67 14.25
C ASN A 29 -1.38 7.37 14.94
N LEU A 30 -1.39 6.23 14.25
CA LEU A 30 -0.91 4.95 14.79
C LEU A 30 0.54 4.64 14.37
N GLU A 31 1.15 5.43 13.47
CA GLU A 31 2.43 5.07 12.88
C GLU A 31 3.54 4.85 13.91
N GLU A 32 3.64 5.73 14.92
CA GLU A 32 4.70 5.68 15.92
C GLU A 32 4.51 4.49 16.86
N LYS A 33 3.26 4.28 17.29
CA LYS A 33 2.90 3.14 18.14
C LYS A 33 3.19 1.81 17.44
N LEU A 34 2.98 1.72 16.13
CA LEU A 34 3.29 0.53 15.34
C LEU A 34 4.80 0.33 15.20
N ARG A 35 5.58 1.40 14.94
CA ARG A 35 7.05 1.32 14.93
C ARG A 35 7.59 0.79 16.25
N GLU A 36 7.12 1.33 17.38
CA GLU A 36 7.54 0.87 18.70
C GLU A 36 7.17 -0.60 18.95
N LYS A 37 5.97 -1.02 18.51
CA LYS A 37 5.57 -2.43 18.60
C LYS A 37 6.46 -3.35 17.75
N LEU A 38 6.87 -2.91 16.56
CA LEU A 38 7.79 -3.66 15.70
C LEU A 38 9.19 -3.75 16.33
N LYS A 39 9.69 -2.67 16.95
CA LYS A 39 10.98 -2.67 17.66
C LYS A 39 11.03 -3.69 18.81
N GLN A 40 9.90 -3.93 19.47
CA GLN A 40 9.80 -4.95 20.52
C GLN A 40 10.06 -6.37 20.00
N ALA A 41 9.73 -6.65 18.74
CA ALA A 41 10.04 -7.94 18.10
C ALA A 41 11.50 -7.98 17.64
N HIS A 42 11.99 -6.92 16.99
CA HIS A 42 13.40 -6.73 16.67
C HIS A 42 13.68 -5.25 16.37
N PRO A 43 14.79 -4.65 16.86
CA PRO A 43 15.08 -3.22 16.68
C PRO A 43 15.14 -2.78 15.21
N ASP A 44 15.62 -3.65 14.32
CA ASP A 44 15.72 -3.34 12.88
C ASP A 44 14.44 -3.62 12.08
N LEU A 45 13.43 -4.25 12.68
CA LEU A 45 12.21 -4.64 11.97
C LEU A 45 11.45 -3.47 11.34
N PRO A 46 11.27 -2.31 11.99
CA PRO A 46 10.64 -1.16 11.36
C PRO A 46 11.44 -0.66 10.14
N PHE A 47 12.76 -0.65 10.24
CA PHE A 47 13.63 -0.22 9.14
C PHE A 47 13.53 -1.18 7.95
N HIS A 48 13.51 -2.49 8.21
CA HIS A 48 13.32 -3.47 7.15
C HIS A 48 11.95 -3.35 6.49
N ILE A 49 10.86 -3.30 7.25
CA ILE A 49 9.51 -3.21 6.70
C ILE A 49 9.36 -1.92 5.89
N ILE A 50 9.79 -0.78 6.44
CA ILE A 50 9.57 0.50 5.76
C ILE A 50 10.52 0.67 4.59
N GLY A 51 11.81 0.35 4.76
CA GLY A 51 12.82 0.49 3.71
C GLY A 51 12.64 -0.53 2.57
N SER A 52 12.30 -1.79 2.89
CA SER A 52 12.20 -2.84 1.87
C SER A 52 10.80 -2.99 1.30
N HIS A 53 9.73 -2.83 2.08
CA HIS A 53 8.37 -3.03 1.57
C HIS A 53 7.76 -1.69 1.14
N TYR A 54 7.67 -0.72 2.05
CA TYR A 54 6.99 0.54 1.75
C TYR A 54 7.79 1.42 0.77
N ALA A 55 9.09 1.59 1.00
CA ALA A 55 9.94 2.43 0.16
C ALA A 55 10.28 1.76 -1.16
N ALA A 56 10.83 0.54 -1.12
CA ALA A 56 11.35 -0.09 -2.33
C ALA A 56 10.30 -0.73 -3.24
N LEU A 57 9.19 -1.22 -2.69
CA LEU A 57 8.22 -2.00 -3.46
C LEU A 57 6.87 -1.29 -3.66
N LEU A 58 6.30 -0.71 -2.59
CA LEU A 58 4.91 -0.23 -2.59
C LEU A 58 4.77 1.25 -2.92
N SER A 59 5.77 2.08 -2.60
CA SER A 59 5.71 3.51 -2.93
C SER A 59 5.80 3.71 -4.45
N ASP A 60 4.97 4.61 -4.97
CA ASP A 60 5.04 4.97 -6.37
C ASP A 60 6.43 5.53 -6.70
N PRO A 61 7.04 5.10 -7.83
CA PRO A 61 8.32 5.65 -8.24
C PRO A 61 8.18 7.11 -8.66
N GLU A 62 9.26 7.87 -8.52
CA GLU A 62 9.37 9.16 -9.20
C GLU A 62 9.14 8.96 -10.70
N ALA A 63 8.32 9.81 -11.31
CA ALA A 63 8.00 9.69 -12.73
C ALA A 63 9.30 9.89 -13.53
N GLY A 64 9.89 8.78 -14.02
CA GLY A 64 11.20 8.87 -14.69
C GLY A 64 11.79 7.58 -15.24
N GLY A 65 11.10 6.43 -15.16
CA GLY A 65 11.58 5.20 -15.78
C GLY A 65 11.70 5.33 -17.30
N ARG A 66 12.91 5.20 -17.84
CA ARG A 66 13.15 5.16 -19.30
C ARG A 66 12.33 4.03 -19.93
N GLN A 67 11.51 4.38 -20.93
CA GLN A 67 10.87 3.49 -21.91
C GLN A 67 9.59 2.72 -21.53
N GLY A 68 8.88 3.17 -20.50
CA GLY A 68 7.48 2.80 -20.28
C GLY A 68 7.01 3.59 -19.08
N GLN A 69 5.88 4.28 -19.17
CA GLN A 69 5.28 4.90 -17.98
C GLN A 69 5.11 3.77 -16.96
N VAL A 70 5.93 3.76 -15.91
CA VAL A 70 5.71 2.83 -14.80
C VAL A 70 4.36 3.24 -14.24
N ALA A 71 3.36 2.37 -14.42
CA ALA A 71 2.02 2.63 -13.96
C ALA A 71 2.09 2.84 -12.45
N ARG A 72 1.79 4.06 -12.03
CA ARG A 72 1.61 4.37 -10.61
C ARG A 72 0.39 3.60 -10.14
N THR A 73 0.52 2.89 -9.03
CA THR A 73 -0.61 2.18 -8.44
C THR A 73 -1.53 3.18 -7.76
N GLY A 74 -0.96 4.21 -7.13
CA GLY A 74 -1.72 5.20 -6.41
C GLY A 74 -2.33 4.67 -5.12
N LYS A 75 -2.89 5.57 -4.32
CA LYS A 75 -3.41 5.27 -2.97
C LYS A 75 -4.53 4.22 -3.01
N VAL A 76 -5.57 4.46 -3.81
CA VAL A 76 -6.77 3.61 -3.86
C VAL A 76 -6.44 2.17 -4.20
N LEU A 77 -5.69 1.92 -5.27
CA LEU A 77 -5.37 0.56 -5.68
C LEU A 77 -4.37 -0.11 -4.73
N THR A 78 -3.47 0.66 -4.10
CA THR A 78 -2.55 0.11 -3.09
C THR A 78 -3.35 -0.45 -1.90
N GLU A 79 -4.34 0.30 -1.43
CA GLU A 79 -5.21 -0.15 -0.33
C GLU A 79 -6.08 -1.34 -0.74
N VAL A 80 -6.69 -1.31 -1.93
CA VAL A 80 -7.48 -2.44 -2.47
C VAL A 80 -6.63 -3.72 -2.56
N MET A 81 -5.39 -3.61 -3.07
CA MET A 81 -4.47 -4.74 -3.16
C MET A 81 -4.06 -5.27 -1.79
N ALA A 82 -3.84 -4.39 -0.81
CA ALA A 82 -3.52 -4.77 0.56
C ALA A 82 -4.69 -5.50 1.24
N VAL A 83 -5.91 -4.95 1.15
CA VAL A 83 -7.14 -5.59 1.66
C VAL A 83 -7.33 -6.97 1.03
N ALA A 84 -7.20 -7.07 -0.30
CA ALA A 84 -7.36 -8.34 -0.99
C ALA A 84 -6.32 -9.39 -0.56
N SER A 85 -5.05 -8.99 -0.46
CA SER A 85 -3.96 -9.88 -0.08
C SER A 85 -4.12 -10.38 1.37
N LEU A 86 -4.48 -9.48 2.29
CA LEU A 86 -4.64 -9.80 3.71
C LEU A 86 -5.90 -10.61 3.98
N ARG A 87 -6.99 -10.33 3.26
CA ARG A 87 -8.22 -11.12 3.33
C ARG A 87 -8.00 -12.54 2.82
N ALA A 88 -7.22 -12.71 1.75
CA ALA A 88 -6.89 -14.03 1.19
C ALA A 88 -5.94 -14.85 2.08
N LEU A 89 -4.99 -14.21 2.76
CA LEU A 89 -4.02 -14.87 3.65
C LEU A 89 -4.65 -15.54 4.86
N ASP A 90 -5.79 -15.03 5.33
CA ASP A 90 -6.45 -15.37 6.60
C ASP A 90 -5.59 -15.02 7.84
N GLY A 91 -6.22 -14.75 9.00
CA GLY A 91 -5.51 -14.46 10.25
C GLY A 91 -4.84 -13.08 10.39
N ALA A 92 -4.95 -12.18 9.40
CA ALA A 92 -4.37 -10.82 9.42
C ALA A 92 -5.41 -9.71 9.66
N GLY A 93 -6.42 -9.98 10.49
CA GLY A 93 -7.57 -9.09 10.73
C GLY A 93 -7.21 -7.65 11.09
N PRO A 94 -6.29 -7.39 12.05
CA PRO A 94 -5.90 -6.03 12.41
C PRO A 94 -5.25 -5.24 11.27
N GLN A 95 -4.41 -5.89 10.46
CA GLN A 95 -3.77 -5.28 9.30
C GLN A 95 -4.80 -4.99 8.21
N MET A 96 -5.67 -5.96 7.89
CA MET A 96 -6.74 -5.79 6.91
C MET A 96 -7.63 -4.61 7.26
N LEU A 97 -8.04 -4.51 8.54
CA LEU A 97 -8.88 -3.40 9.00
C LEU A 97 -8.17 -2.05 8.87
N SER A 98 -6.86 -2.00 9.11
CA SER A 98 -6.07 -0.77 8.93
C SER A 98 -6.08 -0.29 7.48
N HIS A 99 -6.02 -1.22 6.51
CA HIS A 99 -6.09 -0.90 5.09
C HIS A 99 -7.50 -0.58 4.60
N VAL A 100 -8.55 -1.15 5.19
CA VAL A 100 -9.93 -0.69 4.94
C VAL A 100 -10.10 0.77 5.36
N TYR A 101 -9.65 1.14 6.56
CA TYR A 101 -9.66 2.54 6.98
C TYR A 101 -8.75 3.42 6.12
N GLY A 102 -7.60 2.91 5.69
CA GLY A 102 -6.71 3.60 4.75
C GLY A 102 -7.39 3.90 3.41
N LEU A 103 -8.19 2.96 2.90
CA LEU A 103 -8.99 3.14 1.68
C LEU A 103 -10.07 4.22 1.89
N GLN A 104 -10.83 4.14 2.98
CA GLN A 104 -11.88 5.12 3.27
C GLN A 104 -11.33 6.53 3.44
N ARG A 105 -10.23 6.66 4.20
CA ARG A 105 -9.58 7.95 4.43
C ARG A 105 -9.06 8.57 3.13
N ALA A 106 -8.69 7.77 2.13
CA ALA A 106 -8.21 8.28 0.86
C ALA A 106 -9.19 9.26 0.19
N TRP A 107 -10.49 9.08 0.43
CA TRP A 107 -11.52 10.03 0.03
C TRP A 107 -11.48 11.33 0.83
N GLU A 108 -11.42 11.22 2.16
CA GLU A 108 -11.45 12.32 3.11
C GLU A 108 -10.25 13.27 2.96
N ASP A 109 -9.05 12.71 2.86
CA ASP A 109 -7.79 13.45 2.75
C ASP A 109 -7.40 13.80 1.30
N ARG A 110 -8.22 13.36 0.33
CA ARG A 110 -8.05 13.56 -1.12
C ARG A 110 -6.83 12.87 -1.73
N THR A 111 -6.16 11.97 -0.99
CA THR A 111 -5.05 11.16 -1.51
C THR A 111 -5.52 10.17 -2.58
N TRP A 112 -6.83 9.94 -2.72
CA TRP A 112 -7.39 9.17 -3.84
C TRP A 112 -6.98 9.70 -5.23
N LYS A 113 -6.61 10.98 -5.35
CA LYS A 113 -6.15 11.58 -6.60
C LYS A 113 -4.72 11.18 -6.98
N GLU A 114 -3.97 10.65 -6.03
CA GLU A 114 -2.57 10.28 -6.23
C GLU A 114 -2.49 8.98 -7.02
N GLY A 115 -2.01 9.07 -8.27
CA GLY A 115 -1.83 7.91 -9.14
C GLY A 115 -3.13 7.33 -9.73
N TRP A 116 -4.30 7.84 -9.35
CA TRP A 116 -5.57 7.36 -9.88
C TRP A 116 -5.80 7.78 -11.34
N VAL A 117 -6.11 6.79 -12.17
CA VAL A 117 -6.34 6.94 -13.61
C VAL A 117 -7.80 6.67 -14.02
N GLY A 118 -8.66 6.31 -13.06
CA GLY A 118 -10.08 6.02 -13.31
C GLY A 118 -11.01 7.21 -13.08
N ASP A 119 -12.32 6.96 -13.17
CA ASP A 119 -13.33 7.99 -12.90
C ASP A 119 -13.43 8.31 -11.40
N GLU A 120 -13.67 9.58 -11.08
CA GLU A 120 -13.89 10.04 -9.69
C GLU A 120 -15.05 9.30 -9.01
N VAL A 121 -16.11 9.00 -9.77
CA VAL A 121 -17.28 8.27 -9.26
C VAL A 121 -16.88 6.86 -8.79
N VAL A 122 -15.97 6.21 -9.50
CA VAL A 122 -15.48 4.87 -9.12
C VAL A 122 -14.56 4.96 -7.91
N ALA A 123 -13.67 5.96 -7.84
CA ALA A 123 -12.86 6.20 -6.65
C ALA A 123 -13.74 6.42 -5.42
N LYS A 124 -14.74 7.30 -5.53
CA LYS A 124 -15.68 7.60 -4.45
C LYS A 124 -16.39 6.36 -3.93
N TRP A 125 -16.92 5.54 -4.86
CA TRP A 125 -17.62 4.31 -4.51
C TRP A 125 -16.66 3.29 -3.86
N LEU A 126 -15.46 3.07 -4.41
CA LEU A 126 -14.48 2.15 -3.82
C LEU A 126 -14.07 2.55 -2.40
N THR A 127 -14.08 3.85 -2.09
CA THR A 127 -13.72 4.38 -0.78
C THR A 127 -14.88 4.46 0.22
N ASP A 128 -16.11 4.09 -0.18
CA ASP A 128 -17.24 4.03 0.75
C ASP A 128 -17.39 2.62 1.37
N ASP A 129 -18.34 2.48 2.30
CA ASP A 129 -18.60 1.21 2.98
C ASP A 129 -19.02 0.10 2.00
N GLU A 130 -19.87 0.40 1.02
CA GLU A 130 -20.35 -0.56 0.03
C GLU A 130 -19.23 -1.05 -0.88
N GLY A 131 -18.35 -0.14 -1.32
CA GLY A 131 -17.16 -0.49 -2.08
C GLY A 131 -16.19 -1.36 -1.29
N CYS A 132 -15.95 -1.03 -0.02
CA CYS A 132 -15.10 -1.83 0.86
C CYS A 132 -15.67 -3.25 1.08
N GLU A 133 -16.98 -3.37 1.34
CA GLU A 133 -17.67 -4.66 1.44
C GLU A 133 -17.60 -5.46 0.13
N TRP A 134 -17.76 -4.78 -1.01
CA TRP A 134 -17.65 -5.42 -2.31
C TRP A 134 -16.27 -6.02 -2.53
N VAL A 135 -15.18 -5.30 -2.22
CA VAL A 135 -13.80 -5.81 -2.33
C VAL A 135 -13.63 -7.07 -1.49
N LEU A 136 -14.07 -7.06 -0.23
CA LEU A 136 -13.99 -8.21 0.66
C LEU A 136 -14.76 -9.42 0.10
N GLY A 137 -15.99 -9.19 -0.36
CA GLY A 137 -16.85 -10.24 -0.92
C GLY A 137 -16.29 -10.85 -2.21
N GLN A 138 -15.70 -10.04 -3.09
CA GLN A 138 -15.05 -10.56 -4.31
C GLN A 138 -13.86 -11.47 -3.96
N VAL A 139 -13.05 -11.07 -2.98
CA VAL A 139 -11.91 -11.88 -2.54
C VAL A 139 -12.38 -13.19 -1.92
N ASP A 140 -13.45 -13.18 -1.14
CA ASP A 140 -14.04 -14.37 -0.54
C ASP A 140 -14.53 -15.37 -1.61
N GLU A 141 -15.21 -14.90 -2.65
CA GLU A 141 -15.65 -15.76 -3.75
C GLU A 141 -14.47 -16.34 -4.54
N ILE A 142 -13.40 -15.56 -4.76
CA ILE A 142 -12.16 -16.07 -5.38
C ILE A 142 -11.55 -17.16 -4.51
N VAL A 143 -11.35 -16.90 -3.21
CA VAL A 143 -10.73 -17.85 -2.27
C VAL A 143 -11.53 -19.15 -2.16
N LYS A 144 -12.86 -19.07 -2.20
CA LYS A 144 -13.77 -20.23 -2.17
C LYS A 144 -13.56 -21.18 -3.33
N VAL A 145 -13.24 -20.68 -4.52
CA VAL A 145 -12.90 -21.53 -5.69
C VAL A 145 -11.62 -22.33 -5.46
N PHE A 146 -10.67 -21.81 -4.68
CA PHE A 146 -9.42 -22.51 -4.37
C PHE A 146 -9.52 -23.42 -3.14
N LYS A 147 -10.34 -23.08 -2.13
CA LYS A 147 -10.56 -23.88 -0.91
C LYS A 147 -11.56 -25.03 -1.09
N SER A 148 -12.28 -25.08 -2.21
CA SER A 148 -13.26 -26.14 -2.51
C SER A 148 -12.66 -27.39 -3.17
N LYS A 149 -11.32 -27.53 -3.15
CA LYS A 149 -10.58 -28.74 -3.53
C LYS A 149 -9.97 -29.38 -2.29
#